data_AF-A0A706T2P3-F1
#
_entry.id   AF-A0A706T2P3-F1
#
_cell.length_a   1.000
_cell.length_b   1.000
_cell.length_c   1.000
_cell.angle_alpha   90.00
_cell.angle_beta   90.00
_cell.angle_gamma   90.00
#
_symmetry.space_group_name_H-M   'P 1'
#
loop_
_entity.id
_entity.type
_entity.pdbx_description
1 polymer ?
#
loop_
_entity_poly.entity_id
_entity_poly.type
_entity_poly.pdbx_seq_one_letter_code
_entity_poly.pdbx_strand_id
1 'polypeptide(L)'
;MTSITFTNVATSGGAVLARTWAEFRFQIGDRDVLFRVTSPVSKLEAPLLVTHAASGYRVCDVWWDDVAKTRFNAGRNNYSGAGARALVATIERVGQHRFLNAIKAYPNE
;
A
#
# COMPACT_ATOMS: atom_id res chain seq x y z
N MET A 1 14.80 13.98 9.97
CA MET A 1 13.54 13.21 10.07
C MET A 1 12.84 13.38 8.73
N THR A 2 12.82 12.36 7.87
CA THR A 2 12.19 12.48 6.55
C THR A 2 10.68 12.39 6.74
N SER A 3 9.94 13.42 6.34
CA SER A 3 8.47 13.38 6.37
C SER A 3 8.00 12.35 5.35
N ILE A 4 7.33 11.29 5.82
CA ILE A 4 6.65 10.32 4.97
C ILE A 4 5.21 10.80 4.81
N THR A 5 4.78 11.04 3.58
CA THR A 5 3.42 11.51 3.27
C THR A 5 2.80 10.56 2.26
N PHE A 6 1.53 10.20 2.48
CA PHE A 6 0.75 9.41 1.53
C PHE A 6 -0.53 10.11 1.15
N THR A 7 -1.00 9.90 -0.08
CA THR A 7 -2.25 10.47 -0.57
C THR A 7 -3.05 9.42 -1.30
N ASN A 8 -4.34 9.29 -0.97
CA ASN A 8 -5.25 8.40 -1.66
C ASN A 8 -5.50 8.91 -3.09
N VAL A 9 -5.31 8.05 -4.09
CA VAL A 9 -5.47 8.40 -5.51
C VAL A 9 -6.80 7.89 -6.04
N ALA A 10 -7.03 6.58 -5.91
CA ALA A 10 -8.27 5.96 -6.37
C ALA A 10 -8.60 4.75 -5.49
N THR A 11 -9.87 4.43 -5.36
CA THR A 11 -10.31 3.22 -4.65
C THR A 11 -11.52 2.66 -5.37
N SER A 12 -11.42 1.42 -5.83
CA SER A 12 -12.59 0.69 -6.29
C SER A 12 -13.11 -0.18 -5.14
N GLY A 13 -14.35 0.07 -4.73
CA GLY A 13 -15.24 -0.91 -4.12
C GLY A 13 -15.89 -0.54 -2.78
N GLY A 14 -17.13 -1.06 -2.65
CA GLY A 14 -18.04 -0.95 -1.51
C GLY A 14 -17.90 -2.10 -0.49
N ALA A 15 -18.96 -2.32 0.31
CA ALA A 15 -19.00 -3.20 1.49
C ALA A 15 -18.09 -4.44 1.42
N VAL A 16 -17.32 -4.64 2.51
CA VAL A 16 -16.41 -5.71 3.03
C VAL A 16 -16.08 -7.00 2.21
N LEU A 17 -16.67 -7.27 1.06
CA LEU A 17 -16.56 -8.50 0.28
C LEU A 17 -16.42 -8.31 -1.24
N ALA A 18 -16.49 -7.09 -1.78
CA ALA A 18 -16.23 -6.88 -3.21
C ALA A 18 -14.72 -6.88 -3.50
N ARG A 19 -14.29 -7.47 -4.63
CA ARG A 19 -12.90 -7.37 -5.13
C ARG A 19 -12.55 -5.89 -5.24
N THR A 20 -11.74 -5.42 -4.31
CA THR A 20 -11.48 -4.01 -4.04
C THR A 20 -10.01 -3.74 -4.34
N TRP A 21 -9.68 -2.61 -4.95
CA TRP A 21 -8.29 -2.15 -5.01
C TRP A 21 -8.23 -0.69 -4.57
N ALA A 22 -7.10 -0.30 -3.98
CA ALA A 22 -6.85 1.07 -3.58
C ALA A 22 -5.46 1.50 -4.02
N GLU A 23 -5.36 2.67 -4.63
CA GLU A 23 -4.11 3.29 -5.01
C GLU A 23 -3.78 4.45 -4.08
N PHE A 24 -2.50 4.56 -3.76
CA PHE A 24 -1.97 5.65 -2.98
C PHE A 24 -0.60 6.06 -3.51
N ARG A 25 -0.39 7.37 -3.52
CA ARG A 25 0.93 7.98 -3.72
C ARG A 25 1.69 7.95 -2.42
N PHE A 26 2.97 7.64 -2.49
CA PHE A 26 3.84 7.56 -1.34
C PHE A 26 5.15 8.28 -1.64
N GLN A 27 5.36 9.38 -0.92
CA GLN A 27 6.52 10.24 -1.13
C GLN A 27 7.72 9.72 -0.33
N ILE A 28 8.83 9.42 -1.02
CA ILE A 28 10.07 8.93 -0.42
C ILE A 28 11.23 9.78 -0.95
N GLY A 29 11.71 10.70 -0.12
CA GLY A 29 12.72 11.67 -0.58
C GLY A 29 12.13 12.57 -1.67
N ASP A 30 12.74 12.56 -2.85
CA ASP A 30 12.34 13.32 -4.05
C ASP A 30 11.40 12.55 -4.99
N ARG A 31 11.08 11.28 -4.66
CA ARG A 31 10.24 10.42 -5.48
C ARG A 31 8.82 10.42 -4.95
N ASP A 32 7.86 10.62 -5.86
CA ASP A 32 6.44 10.33 -5.64
C ASP A 32 6.09 9.07 -6.45
N VAL A 33 5.68 8.01 -5.76
CA VAL A 33 5.50 6.69 -6.39
C VAL A 33 4.08 6.20 -6.14
N LEU A 34 3.43 5.74 -7.21
CA LEU A 34 2.09 5.18 -7.15
C LEU A 34 2.14 3.68 -6.78
N PHE A 35 1.52 3.34 -5.66
CA PHE A 35 1.35 1.96 -5.23
C PHE A 35 -0.13 1.57 -5.26
N ARG A 36 -0.38 0.28 -5.49
CA ARG A 36 -1.71 -0.33 -5.47
C ARG A 36 -1.76 -1.42 -4.42
N VAL A 37 -2.77 -1.37 -3.56
CA VAL A 37 -3.20 -2.48 -2.70
C VAL A 37 -4.33 -3.21 -3.40
N THR A 38 -4.20 -4.53 -3.52
CA THR A 38 -5.27 -5.37 -4.09
C THR A 38 -5.89 -6.24 -3.01
N SER A 39 -7.20 -6.11 -2.81
CA SER A 39 -8.01 -6.91 -1.89
C SER A 39 -8.05 -8.37 -2.31
N PRO A 40 -7.85 -9.33 -1.38
CA PRO A 40 -8.04 -10.72 -1.72
C PRO A 40 -9.50 -10.96 -2.07
N VAL A 41 -9.73 -11.87 -3.03
CA VAL A 41 -11.08 -12.30 -3.42
C VAL A 41 -11.79 -13.01 -2.25
N SER A 42 -11.04 -13.48 -1.24
CA SER A 42 -11.53 -14.15 -0.04
C SER A 42 -10.84 -13.61 1.22
N LYS A 43 -11.60 -13.46 2.32
CA LYS A 43 -11.06 -13.03 3.63
C LYS A 43 -10.13 -14.06 4.27
N LEU A 44 -10.18 -15.32 3.85
CA LEU A 44 -9.72 -16.43 4.67
C LEU A 44 -8.24 -16.81 4.53
N GLU A 45 -7.51 -16.49 3.46
CA GLU A 45 -6.19 -17.17 3.29
C GLU A 45 -5.04 -16.41 2.62
N ALA A 46 -5.21 -15.17 2.14
CA ALA A 46 -4.09 -14.46 1.51
C ALA A 46 -3.89 -13.06 2.11
N PRO A 47 -2.66 -12.66 2.47
CA PRO A 47 -2.37 -11.28 2.77
C PRO A 47 -2.68 -10.42 1.53
N LEU A 48 -3.15 -9.21 1.79
CA LEU A 48 -3.25 -8.15 0.80
C LEU A 48 -1.85 -7.87 0.23
N LEU A 49 -1.76 -7.44 -1.02
CA LEU A 49 -0.47 -7.15 -1.67
C LEU A 49 -0.35 -5.67 -1.98
N VAL A 50 0.79 -5.07 -1.62
CA VAL A 50 1.23 -3.78 -2.16
C VAL A 50 2.11 -4.06 -3.38
N THR A 51 1.69 -3.51 -4.52
CA THR A 51 2.45 -3.55 -5.77
C THR A 51 2.75 -2.14 -6.26
N HIS A 52 3.86 -1.95 -6.97
CA HIS A 52 4.03 -0.76 -7.81
C HIS A 52 2.94 -0.74 -8.89
N ALA A 53 2.21 0.37 -9.04
CA ALA A 53 0.99 0.40 -9.84
C ALA A 53 1.24 0.17 -11.34
N ALA A 54 2.29 0.78 -11.90
CA ALA A 54 2.60 0.68 -13.33
C ALA A 54 3.18 -0.68 -13.74
N SER A 55 4.05 -1.25 -12.90
CA SER A 55 4.83 -2.45 -13.24
C SER A 55 4.29 -3.74 -12.63
N GLY A 56 3.39 -3.64 -11.64
CA GLY A 56 2.85 -4.78 -10.92
C GLY A 56 3.85 -5.47 -9.97
N TYR A 57 5.07 -4.95 -9.82
CA TYR A 57 6.06 -5.55 -8.92
C TYR A 57 5.58 -5.54 -7.47
N ARG A 58 5.55 -6.72 -6.84
CA ARG A 58 5.22 -6.88 -5.42
C ARG A 58 6.30 -6.26 -4.55
N VAL A 59 5.85 -5.49 -3.56
CA VAL A 59 6.72 -4.77 -2.63
C VAL A 59 6.64 -5.39 -1.24
N CYS A 60 5.43 -5.51 -0.71
CA CYS A 60 5.20 -6.07 0.60
C CYS A 60 3.77 -6.60 0.75
N ASP A 61 3.57 -7.28 1.87
CA ASP A 61 2.30 -7.86 2.27
C ASP A 61 1.62 -6.94 3.28
N VAL A 62 0.30 -6.89 3.19
CA VAL A 62 -0.55 -6.15 4.12
C VAL A 62 -1.39 -7.17 4.86
N TRP A 63 -1.27 -7.20 6.17
CA TRP A 63 -1.99 -8.15 7.01
C TRP A 63 -3.35 -7.58 7.41
N TRP A 64 -4.29 -8.45 7.79
CA TRP A 64 -5.61 -8.02 8.26
C TRP A 64 -5.53 -7.12 9.50
N ASP A 65 -4.49 -7.26 10.31
CA ASP A 65 -4.17 -6.35 11.41
C ASP A 65 -3.90 -4.91 10.95
N ASP A 66 -3.20 -4.72 9.83
CA ASP A 66 -2.95 -3.40 9.27
C ASP A 66 -4.23 -2.77 8.72
N VAL A 67 -5.11 -3.60 8.15
CA VAL A 67 -6.45 -3.17 7.74
C VAL A 67 -7.26 -2.74 8.96
N ALA A 68 -7.28 -3.56 10.02
CA ALA A 68 -8.02 -3.28 11.25
C ALA A 68 -7.59 -1.94 11.87
N LYS A 69 -6.28 -1.67 11.91
CA LYS A 69 -5.70 -0.43 12.47
C LYS A 69 -6.01 0.82 11.68
N THR A 70 -6.42 0.69 10.42
CA THR A 70 -6.62 1.84 9.52
C THR A 70 -8.07 2.04 9.11
N ARG A 71 -8.99 1.13 9.51
CA ARG A 71 -10.42 1.20 9.19
C ARG A 71 -11.00 2.57 9.53
N PHE A 72 -11.87 3.07 8.65
CA PHE A 72 -12.65 4.27 8.94
C PHE A 72 -13.73 4.00 10.00
N ASN A 73 -14.37 2.83 9.92
CA ASN A 73 -15.34 2.33 10.89
C ASN A 73 -15.54 0.80 10.72
N ALA A 74 -16.42 0.19 11.52
CA ALA A 74 -16.69 -1.24 11.51
C ALA A 74 -17.12 -1.82 10.14
N GLY A 75 -17.71 -1.01 9.26
CA GLY A 75 -18.20 -1.43 7.93
C GLY A 75 -17.32 -1.00 6.75
N ARG A 76 -16.32 -0.15 6.97
CA ARG A 76 -15.52 0.47 5.89
C ARG A 76 -14.02 0.36 6.14
N ASN A 77 -13.37 -0.49 5.35
CA ASN A 77 -11.92 -0.68 5.35
C ASN A 77 -11.22 0.48 4.63
N ASN A 78 -9.99 0.79 5.07
CA ASN A 78 -9.10 1.77 4.46
C ASN A 78 -7.86 1.06 3.89
N TYR A 79 -7.99 0.46 2.72
CA TYR A 79 -6.94 -0.38 2.15
C TYR A 79 -5.68 0.41 1.76
N SER A 80 -5.82 1.66 1.32
CA SER A 80 -4.69 2.54 1.04
C SER A 80 -3.94 2.91 2.32
N GLY A 81 -4.65 3.22 3.41
CA GLY A 81 -4.03 3.43 4.72
C GLY A 81 -3.29 2.18 5.23
N ALA A 82 -3.89 1.00 5.07
CA ALA A 82 -3.26 -0.27 5.42
C ALA A 82 -1.99 -0.53 4.59
N GLY A 83 -2.04 -0.27 3.28
CA GLY A 83 -0.90 -0.36 2.38
C GLY A 83 0.22 0.61 2.75
N ALA A 84 -0.10 1.88 2.99
CA ALA A 84 0.86 2.88 3.41
C ALA A 84 1.55 2.49 4.72
N ARG A 85 0.79 1.96 5.69
CA ARG A 85 1.35 1.50 6.97
C ARG A 85 2.31 0.32 6.80
N ALA A 86 1.94 -0.69 6.02
CA ALA A 86 2.82 -1.83 5.75
C ALA A 86 4.07 -1.41 4.96
N LEU A 87 3.93 -0.44 4.06
CA LEU A 87 5.04 0.12 3.31
C LEU A 87 6.03 0.87 4.21
N VAL A 88 5.53 1.70 5.15
CA VAL A 88 6.35 2.36 6.17
C VAL A 88 7.14 1.32 6.98
N ALA A 89 6.48 0.30 7.52
CA ALA A 89 7.14 -0.74 8.31
C ALA A 89 8.21 -1.50 7.49
N THR A 90 7.94 -1.71 6.20
CA THR A 90 8.91 -2.34 5.28
C THR A 90 10.14 -1.44 5.07
N ILE A 91 9.93 -0.14 4.86
CA ILE A 91 11.00 0.85 4.68
C ILE A 91 11.83 0.99 5.96
N GLU A 92 11.20 1.03 7.13
CA GLU A 92 11.89 1.09 8.43
C GLU A 92 12.77 -0.14 8.64
N ARG A 93 12.28 -1.34 8.28
CA ARG A 93 13.02 -2.60 8.40
C ARG A 93 14.19 -2.72 7.42
N VAL A 94 13.98 -2.32 6.17
CA VAL A 94 14.97 -2.48 5.08
C VAL A 94 15.95 -1.31 5.01
N GLY A 95 15.55 -0.14 5.50
CA GLY A 95 16.25 1.13 5.36
C GLY A 95 15.87 1.86 4.07
N GLN A 96 15.59 3.16 4.18
CA GLN A 96 15.14 4.01 3.08
C GLN A 96 16.06 3.97 1.85
N HIS A 97 17.38 3.99 2.04
CA HIS A 97 18.34 3.98 0.93
C HIS A 97 18.29 2.68 0.11
N ARG A 98 18.17 1.54 0.80
CA ARG A 98 18.09 0.23 0.15
C ARG A 98 16.76 0.06 -0.57
N PHE A 99 15.67 0.51 0.06
CA PHE A 99 14.36 0.52 -0.56
C PHE A 99 14.34 1.36 -1.83
N LEU A 100 14.82 2.61 -1.77
CA LEU A 100 14.95 3.51 -2.92
C LEU A 100 15.76 2.88 -4.05
N ASN A 101 16.89 2.23 -3.75
CA ASN A 101 17.68 1.55 -4.78
C ASN A 101 16.93 0.39 -5.44
N ALA A 102 16.10 -0.35 -4.68
CA ALA A 102 15.28 -1.43 -5.23
C ALA A 102 14.16 -0.90 -6.15
N ILE A 103 13.58 0.25 -5.83
CA ILE A 103 12.48 0.85 -6.61
C ILE A 103 12.95 1.82 -7.70
N LYS A 104 14.26 2.12 -7.81
CA LYS A 104 14.82 2.96 -8.89
C LYS A 104 14.56 2.42 -10.30
N ALA A 105 14.35 1.12 -10.42
CA ALA A 105 13.97 0.47 -11.67
C ALA A 105 12.50 0.73 -12.07
N TYR A 106 11.69 1.31 -11.17
CA TYR A 106 10.30 1.61 -11.45
C TYR A 106 10.22 2.98 -12.15
N PRO A 107 9.43 3.10 -13.25
CA PRO A 107 9.22 4.38 -13.89
C PRO A 107 8.62 5.38 -12.91
N ASN A 108 9.11 6.62 -12.93
CA ASN A 108 8.40 7.73 -12.29
C ASN A 108 7.17 8.02 -13.16
N GLU A 109 5.98 7.91 -12.57
CA GLU A 109 4.73 8.39 -13.19
C GLU A 109 4.35 9.76 -12.62
#